data_AF-A0A3R8T8E5-F1
#
_entry.id   AF-A0A3R8T8E5-F1
#
_cell.length_a   1.000
_cell.length_b   1.000
_cell.length_c   1.000
_cell.angle_alpha   90.00
_cell.angle_beta   90.00
_cell.angle_gamma   90.00
#
_symmetry.space_group_name_H-M   'P 1'
#
loop_
_entity.id
_entity.type
_entity.pdbx_description
1 polymer ?
#
loop_
_entity_poly.entity_id
_entity_poly.type
_entity_poly.pdbx_seq_one_letter_code
_entity_poly.pdbx_strand_id
1 'polypeptide(L)' 'MIDQLAYSAANHFGELETSFILGRKRGQEEGRLEGRAEGRLEGQLKIARQMLVESFADEMIARLTGLSQEDLDGLKGERK' A
#
# COMPACT_ATOMS: atom_id res chain seq x y z
N MET A 1 45.27 -15.47 19.53
CA MET A 1 44.24 -16.35 18.90
C MET A 1 42.83 -16.11 19.46
N ILE A 2 42.69 -15.77 20.75
CA ILE A 2 41.39 -15.38 21.35
C ILE A 2 40.85 -14.05 20.77
N ASP A 3 41.72 -13.08 20.47
CA ASP A 3 41.30 -11.76 19.96
C ASP A 3 40.62 -11.80 18.58
N GLN A 4 41.02 -12.73 17.68
CA GLN A 4 40.38 -12.88 16.37
C GLN A 4 38.97 -13.46 16.48
N LEU A 5 38.76 -14.38 17.42
CA LEU A 5 37.44 -14.96 17.67
C LEU A 5 36.49 -13.93 18.30
N ALA A 6 37.00 -13.12 19.24
CA ALA A 6 36.23 -12.03 19.85
C ALA A 6 35.87 -10.94 18.82
N TYR A 7 36.80 -10.56 17.93
CA TYR A 7 36.55 -9.59 16.85
C TYR A 7 35.53 -10.12 15.84
N SER A 8 35.65 -11.38 15.42
CA SER A 8 34.71 -12.02 14.50
C SER A 8 33.30 -12.14 15.09
N ALA A 9 33.18 -12.47 16.38
CA ALA A 9 31.89 -12.58 17.05
C ALA A 9 31.20 -11.21 17.20
N ALA A 10 31.96 -10.16 17.54
CA ALA A 10 31.44 -8.80 17.65
C ALA A 10 30.91 -8.27 16.30
N ASN A 11 31.64 -8.52 15.21
CA ASN A 11 31.22 -8.12 13.87
C ASN A 11 29.93 -8.85 13.44
N HIS A 12 29.84 -10.15 13.70
CA HIS A 12 28.66 -10.93 13.36
C HIS A 12 27.41 -10.48 14.11
N PHE A 13 27.54 -10.10 15.39
CA PHE A 13 26.44 -9.53 16.16
C PHE A 13 25.99 -8.17 15.61
N GLY A 14 26.92 -7.30 15.22
CA GLY A 14 26.59 -6.01 14.60
C GLY A 14 25.88 -6.15 13.25
N GLU A 15 26.28 -7.14 12.44
CA GLU A 15 25.62 -7.46 11.17
C GLU A 15 24.18 -7.96 11.36
N LEU A 16 23.93 -8.76 12.41
CA LEU A 16 22.58 -9.24 12.72
C LEU A 16 21.67 -8.11 13.20
N GLU A 17 22.17 -7.24 14.10
CA GLU A 17 21.41 -6.10 14.61
C GLU A 17 21.05 -5.12 13.49
N THR A 18 22.01 -4.80 12.62
CA THR A 18 21.79 -3.92 11.46
C THR A 18 20.77 -4.52 10.49
N SER A 19 20.88 -5.83 10.19
CA SER A 19 19.92 -6.53 9.34
C SER A 19 18.50 -6.51 9.90
N PHE A 20 18.35 -6.73 11.22
CA PHE A 20 17.05 -6.66 11.88
C PHE A 20 16.43 -5.25 11.81
N ILE A 21 17.22 -4.21 12.08
CA ILE A 21 16.76 -2.82 12.00
C ILE A 21 16.35 -2.46 10.56
N LEU A 22 17.15 -2.86 9.58
CA LEU A 22 16.86 -2.64 8.16
C LEU A 22 15.57 -3.35 7.74
N GLY A 23 15.39 -4.61 8.13
CA GLY A 23 14.17 -5.38 7.85
C GLY A 23 12.92 -4.72 8.43
N ARG A 24 13.00 -4.26 9.69
CA ARG A 24 11.88 -3.55 10.34
C ARG A 24 11.56 -2.21 9.65
N LYS A 25 12.58 -1.43 9.29
CA LYS A 25 12.39 -0.16 8.57
C LYS A 25 11.74 -0.38 7.21
N ARG A 26 12.23 -1.38 6.46
CA ARG A 26 11.69 -1.75 5.16
C ARG A 26 10.23 -2.17 5.25
N GLY A 27 9.89 -3.08 6.19
CA GLY A 27 8.50 -3.51 6.37
C GLY A 27 7.56 -2.36 6.76
N GLN A 28 8.03 -1.39 7.56
CA GLN A 28 7.26 -0.18 7.88
C GLN A 28 7.06 0.72 6.65
N GLU A 29 8.08 0.87 5.82
CA GLU A 29 8.00 1.68 4.61
C GLU A 29 7.08 1.05 3.56
N GLU A 30 7.25 -0.24 3.29
CA GLU A 30 6.41 -1.03 2.38
C GLU A 30 4.94 -0.99 2.83
N GLY A 31 4.65 -1.34 4.09
CA GLY A 31 3.28 -1.32 4.61
C GLY A 31 2.64 0.07 4.59
N ARG A 32 3.42 1.14 4.78
CA ARG A 32 2.91 2.52 4.65
C ARG A 32 2.59 2.88 3.19
N LEU A 33 3.41 2.43 2.24
CA LEU A 33 3.18 2.69 0.82
C LEU A 33 1.95 1.93 0.31
N GLU A 34 1.86 0.64 0.63
CA GLU A 34 0.72 -0.22 0.28
C GLU A 34 -0.57 0.32 0.89
N GLY A 35 -0.61 0.54 2.21
CA GLY A 35 -1.82 1.04 2.87
C GLY A 35 -2.29 2.42 2.38
N ARG A 36 -1.37 3.28 1.89
CA ARG A 36 -1.74 4.55 1.24
C ARG A 36 -2.25 4.38 -0.18
N ALA A 37 -1.79 3.37 -0.90
CA ALA A 37 -2.31 3.07 -2.23
C ALA A 37 -3.72 2.49 -2.11
N GLU A 38 -3.88 1.48 -1.25
CA GLU A 38 -5.16 0.83 -0.95
C GLU A 38 -6.19 1.84 -0.43
N GLY A 39 -5.85 2.61 0.61
CA GLY A 39 -6.78 3.58 1.19
C GLY A 39 -7.21 4.69 0.22
N ARG A 40 -6.35 5.09 -0.72
CA ARG A 40 -6.73 6.03 -1.79
C ARG A 40 -7.72 5.41 -2.75
N LEU A 41 -7.46 4.18 -3.20
CA LEU A 41 -8.34 3.47 -4.11
C LEU A 41 -9.70 3.19 -3.47
N GLU A 42 -9.72 2.69 -2.23
CA GLU A 42 -10.95 2.47 -1.47
C GLU A 42 -11.77 3.76 -1.30
N GLY A 43 -11.09 4.88 -1.03
CA GLY A 43 -11.72 6.19 -0.95
C GLY A 43 -12.36 6.63 -2.27
N GLN A 44 -11.64 6.47 -3.39
CA GLN A 44 -12.14 6.77 -4.73
C GLN A 44 -13.37 5.91 -5.08
N LEU A 45 -13.30 4.59 -4.84
CA LEU A 45 -14.41 3.65 -5.08
C LEU A 45 -15.63 3.97 -4.21
N LYS A 46 -15.42 4.34 -2.94
CA LYS A 46 -16.52 4.75 -2.03
C LYS A 46 -17.23 5.99 -2.56
N ILE A 47 -16.49 7.01 -2.99
CA ILE A 47 -17.06 8.24 -3.53
C ILE A 47 -17.79 7.96 -4.86
N ALA A 48 -17.18 7.17 -5.75
CA ALA A 48 -17.77 6.78 -7.03
C ALA A 48 -19.11 6.04 -6.85
N ARG A 49 -19.18 5.10 -5.89
CA ARG A 49 -20.44 4.43 -5.54
C ARG A 49 -21.53 5.42 -5.12
N GLN A 50 -21.21 6.38 -4.26
CA GLN A 50 -22.19 7.40 -3.86
C GLN A 50 -22.64 8.23 -5.05
N MET A 51 -21.71 8.65 -5.93
CA MET A 51 -22.04 9.40 -7.14
C MET A 51 -22.95 8.62 -8.09
N LEU A 52 -22.74 7.30 -8.24
CA LEU A 52 -23.62 6.44 -9.04
C LEU A 52 -25.04 6.36 -8.44
N VAL A 53 -25.16 6.32 -7.10
CA VAL A 53 -26.46 6.34 -6.42
C VAL A 53 -27.19 7.67 -6.65
N GLU A 54 -26.47 8.78 -6.61
CA GLU A 54 -26.98 10.12 -6.91
C GLU A 54 -27.18 10.38 -8.43
N SER A 55 -27.02 9.34 -9.27
CA SER A 55 -27.24 9.39 -10.73
C SER A 55 -26.34 10.37 -11.50
N PHE A 56 -25.11 10.60 -11.01
CA PHE A 56 -24.10 11.32 -11.79
C PHE A 56 -23.69 10.51 -13.04
N ALA A 57 -23.30 11.21 -14.11
CA ALA A 57 -22.84 10.59 -15.35
C ALA A 57 -21.46 9.95 -15.19
N ASP A 58 -21.26 8.75 -15.76
CA ASP A 58 -20.02 7.98 -15.67
C ASP A 58 -18.78 8.77 -16.08
N GLU A 59 -18.85 9.52 -17.18
CA GLU A 59 -17.74 10.35 -17.65
C GLU A 59 -17.30 11.40 -16.63
N MET A 60 -18.25 11.93 -15.84
CA MET A 60 -17.96 12.89 -14.78
C MET A 60 -17.33 12.18 -13.57
N ILE A 61 -17.84 11.00 -13.22
CA ILE A 61 -17.31 10.20 -12.11
C ILE A 61 -15.87 9.78 -12.42
N ALA A 62 -15.60 9.24 -13.61
CA ALA A 62 -14.26 8.84 -14.04
C ALA A 62 -13.28 10.01 -13.97
N ARG A 63 -13.69 11.18 -14.47
CA ARG A 63 -12.85 12.39 -14.48
C ARG A 63 -12.53 12.92 -13.09
N LEU A 64 -13.48 12.88 -12.16
CA LEU A 64 -13.31 13.43 -10.80
C LEU A 64 -12.63 12.45 -9.84
N THR A 65 -12.87 11.15 -10.01
CA THR A 65 -12.30 10.12 -9.13
C THR A 65 -10.98 9.55 -9.65
N GLY A 66 -10.72 9.67 -10.97
CA GLY A 66 -9.57 9.07 -11.63
C GLY A 66 -9.70 7.56 -11.86
N LEU A 67 -10.90 7.00 -11.67
CA LEU A 67 -11.20 5.59 -11.94
C LEU A 67 -11.36 5.34 -13.44
N SER A 68 -11.03 4.13 -13.87
CA SER A 68 -11.25 3.68 -15.25
C SER A 68 -12.72 3.32 -15.49
N GLN A 69 -13.11 3.17 -16.75
CA GLN A 69 -14.47 2.70 -17.08
C GLN A 69 -14.71 1.28 -16.56
N GLU A 70 -13.69 0.42 -16.59
CA GLU A 70 -13.76 -0.94 -16.05
C GLU A 70 -14.04 -0.94 -14.54
N ASP A 71 -13.39 -0.05 -13.78
CA ASP A 71 -13.67 0.10 -12.35
C ASP A 71 -15.13 0.50 -12.10
N LEU A 72 -15.65 1.45 -12.88
CA LEU A 72 -17.03 1.92 -12.75
C LEU A 72 -18.05 0.84 -13.14
N ASP A 73 -17.77 0.07 -14.19
CA ASP A 73 -18.62 -1.04 -14.63
C ASP A 73 -18.65 -2.16 -13.58
N GLY A 74 -17.51 -2.43 -12.94
CA GLY A 74 -17.40 -3.33 -11.79
C GLY A 74 -18.30 -2.89 -10.63
N LEU A 75 -18.26 -1.60 -10.26
CA LEU A 75 -19.11 -1.04 -9.20
C LEU A 75 -20.62 -1.15 -9.50
N LYS A 76 -21.02 -1.07 -10.76
CA LYS A 76 -22.42 -1.25 -11.17
C LYS A 76 -22.85 -2.72 -11.12
N GLY A 77 -21.93 -3.63 -11.43
CA GLY A 77 -22.14 -5.08 -11.38
C GLY A 77 -22.40 -5.63 -9.98
N GLU A 78 -21.87 -4.97 -8.93
CA GLU A 78 -22.11 -5.31 -7.52
C GLU A 78 -23.58 -5.09 -7.07
N ARG A 79 -24.40 -4.41 -7.87
CA ARG A 79 -25.80 -4.09 -7.55
C ARG A 79 -26.81 -5.18 -7.96
N LYS A 80 -26.33 -6.38 -8.33
CA LYS A 80 -27.19 -7.54 -8.66
C LYS A 80 -27.62 -8.33 -7.42
#